data_AF-A0A3D8HZK0-F1
#
_entry.id   AF-A0A3D8HZK0-F1
#
_cell.length_a   1.000
_cell.length_b   1.000
_cell.length_c   1.000
_cell.angle_alpha   90.00
_cell.angle_beta   90.00
_cell.angle_gamma   90.00
#
_symmetry.space_group_name_H-M   'P 1'
#
loop_
_entity.id
_entity.type
_entity.pdbx_description
1 polymer ?
#
loop_
_entity_poly.entity_id
_entity_poly.type
_entity_poly.pdbx_seq_one_letter_code
_entity_poly.pdbx_strand_id
1 'polypeptide(L)'
;MKILMILCVFGIIWAEDISQSLQQECDGGNTIACFNLGLMYHNGKGIRQDYRQAKEFFGKACDLRDQGGCDAYRGLNEAGY
;
A
#
# COMPACT_ATOMS: atom_id res chain seq x y z
N MET A 1 -29.86 2.87 4.64
CA MET A 1 -29.57 3.05 6.08
C MET A 1 -28.22 2.42 6.41
N LYS A 2 -27.15 3.18 6.20
CA LYS A 2 -25.83 3.02 6.83
C LYS A 2 -25.18 4.39 6.82
N ILE A 3 -25.85 5.30 7.51
CA ILE A 3 -25.28 6.55 7.99
C ILE A 3 -24.44 6.15 9.22
N LEU A 4 -23.28 6.80 9.37
CA LEU A 4 -22.45 6.98 10.58
C LEU A 4 -21.01 6.41 10.46
N MET A 5 -20.03 7.33 10.51
CA MET A 5 -18.57 7.20 10.30
C MET A 5 -18.19 7.15 8.80
N ILE A 6 -17.60 8.16 8.16
CA ILE A 6 -16.58 9.12 8.61
C ILE A 6 -16.80 10.44 7.83
N LEU A 7 -17.16 11.50 8.57
CA LEU A 7 -16.89 12.88 8.21
C LEU A 7 -15.40 13.14 8.48
N CYS A 8 -14.76 14.02 7.69
CA CYS A 8 -13.31 14.26 7.57
C CYS A 8 -12.70 13.32 6.51
N VAL A 9 -12.38 13.71 5.28
CA VAL A 9 -11.41 14.77 4.96
C VAL A 9 -11.44 15.13 3.46
N PHE A 10 -11.24 16.44 3.17
CA PHE A 10 -10.73 17.06 1.94
C PHE A 10 -11.50 16.75 0.62
N GLY A 11 -12.36 17.63 0.10
CA GLY A 11 -11.94 18.91 -0.46
C GLY A 11 -11.09 18.70 -1.71
N ILE A 12 -11.71 18.74 -2.90
CA ILE A 12 -11.16 19.16 -4.22
C ILE A 12 -9.61 19.21 -4.28
N ILE A 13 -8.98 18.27 -5.00
CA ILE A 13 -7.52 18.08 -5.27
C ILE A 13 -6.82 17.10 -4.32
N TRP A 14 -6.80 15.80 -4.65
CA TRP A 14 -5.58 14.97 -4.79
C TRP A 14 -5.94 13.83 -5.77
N ALA A 15 -5.10 13.57 -6.78
CA ALA A 15 -5.33 12.51 -7.75
C ALA A 15 -4.93 11.15 -7.14
N GLU A 16 -5.87 10.37 -6.62
CA GLU A 16 -5.58 9.14 -5.86
C GLU A 16 -6.46 7.93 -6.25
N ASP A 17 -6.90 7.84 -7.50
CA ASP A 17 -7.79 6.74 -7.92
C ASP A 17 -7.07 5.37 -8.02
N ILE A 18 -5.76 5.35 -8.25
CA ILE A 18 -5.00 4.10 -8.48
C ILE A 18 -4.57 3.44 -7.16
N SER A 19 -4.11 4.21 -6.17
CA SER A 19 -3.73 3.65 -4.87
C SER A 19 -4.92 3.09 -4.11
N GLN A 20 -6.09 3.75 -4.21
CA GLN A 20 -7.29 3.31 -3.52
C GLN A 20 -7.87 2.00 -4.09
N SER A 21 -7.83 1.81 -5.41
CA SER A 21 -8.25 0.55 -6.03
C SER A 21 -7.31 -0.61 -5.67
N LEU A 22 -5.99 -0.39 -5.73
CA LEU A 22 -5.00 -1.38 -5.27
C LEU A 22 -5.14 -1.71 -3.78
N GLN A 23 -5.48 -0.72 -2.94
CA GLN A 23 -5.73 -0.94 -1.52
C GLN A 23 -6.91 -1.91 -1.31
N GLN A 24 -8.04 -1.68 -2.00
CA GLN A 24 -9.20 -2.55 -1.90
C GLN A 24 -8.91 -3.97 -2.37
N GLU A 25 -8.15 -4.13 -3.46
CA GLU A 25 -7.73 -5.44 -3.95
C GLU A 25 -6.78 -6.14 -2.98
N CYS A 26 -5.80 -5.41 -2.43
CA CYS A 26 -4.86 -5.93 -1.43
C CYS A 26 -5.59 -6.42 -0.17
N ASP A 27 -6.51 -5.61 0.35
CA ASP A 27 -7.35 -5.99 1.51
C ASP A 27 -8.28 -7.17 1.18
N GLY A 28 -8.62 -7.37 -0.10
CA GLY A 28 -9.30 -8.55 -0.63
C GLY A 28 -8.43 -9.80 -0.78
N GLY A 29 -7.14 -9.72 -0.43
CA GLY A 29 -6.19 -10.82 -0.53
C GLY A 29 -5.50 -10.94 -1.90
N ASN A 30 -5.60 -9.92 -2.76
CA ASN A 30 -4.83 -9.87 -3.99
C ASN A 30 -3.37 -9.52 -3.67
N THR A 31 -2.54 -10.55 -3.62
CA THR A 31 -1.11 -10.48 -3.37
C THR A 31 -0.38 -9.51 -4.31
N ILE A 32 -0.72 -9.51 -5.59
CA ILE A 32 -0.11 -8.64 -6.60
C ILE A 32 -0.45 -7.17 -6.33
N ALA A 33 -1.69 -6.90 -5.91
CA ALA A 33 -2.11 -5.55 -5.57
C ALA A 33 -1.34 -5.01 -4.35
N CYS A 34 -1.17 -5.83 -3.31
CA CYS A 34 -0.35 -5.46 -2.15
C CYS A 34 1.09 -5.15 -2.55
N PHE A 35 1.71 -6.01 -3.37
CA PHE A 35 3.08 -5.81 -3.82
C PHE A 35 3.23 -4.53 -4.66
N ASN A 36 2.30 -4.30 -5.59
CA ASN A 36 2.31 -3.10 -6.44
C ASN A 36 2.10 -1.82 -5.63
N LEU A 37 1.21 -1.84 -4.63
CA LEU A 37 1.02 -0.69 -3.75
C LEU A 37 2.28 -0.40 -2.93
N GLY A 38 2.95 -1.45 -2.43
CA GLY A 38 4.27 -1.34 -1.82
C GLY A 38 5.30 -0.71 -2.74
N LEU A 39 5.35 -1.13 -4.01
CA LEU A 39 6.22 -0.53 -5.03
C LEU A 39 5.89 0.93 -5.36
N MET A 40 4.61 1.31 -5.35
CA MET A 40 4.19 2.69 -5.57
C MET A 40 4.71 3.59 -4.44
N TYR A 41 4.56 3.17 -3.19
CA TYR A 41 5.08 3.90 -2.03
C TYR A 41 6.61 3.88 -1.98
N HIS A 42 7.24 2.77 -2.38
CA HIS A 42 8.70 2.66 -2.43
C HIS A 42 9.32 3.61 -3.46
N ASN A 43 8.69 3.75 -4.63
CA ASN A 43 9.25 4.50 -5.76
C ASN A 43 8.67 5.92 -5.90
N GLY A 44 7.61 6.26 -5.15
CA GLY A 44 6.88 7.51 -5.32
C GLY A 44 6.20 7.65 -6.69
N LYS A 45 5.74 6.54 -7.30
CA LYS A 45 5.10 6.56 -8.62
C LYS A 45 3.63 6.94 -8.48
N GLY A 46 3.26 8.17 -8.85
CA GLY A 46 1.87 8.65 -8.79
C GLY A 46 1.34 8.93 -7.39
N ILE A 47 2.12 8.61 -6.35
CA ILE A 47 1.87 8.94 -4.94
C ILE A 47 3.16 9.42 -4.28
N ARG A 48 3.06 10.07 -3.11
CA ARG A 48 4.23 10.47 -2.34
C ARG A 48 5.01 9.23 -1.89
N GLN A 49 6.32 9.24 -2.10
CA GLN A 49 7.20 8.18 -1.62
C GLN A 49 7.14 8.09 -0.09
N ASP A 50 6.97 6.88 0.43
CA ASP A 50 6.94 6.58 1.85
C ASP A 50 7.40 5.14 2.08
N TYR A 51 8.63 4.98 2.58
CA TYR A 51 9.19 3.65 2.83
C TYR A 51 8.51 2.90 3.98
N ARG A 52 7.88 3.60 4.93
CA ARG A 52 7.16 2.96 6.03
C ARG A 52 5.87 2.34 5.51
N GLN A 53 5.14 3.07 4.67
CA GLN A 53 3.96 2.53 3.99
C GLN A 53 4.35 1.40 3.03
N ALA A 54 5.43 1.57 2.26
CA ALA A 54 5.94 0.51 1.38
C ALA A 54 6.19 -0.78 2.16
N LYS A 55 6.85 -0.68 3.32
CA LYS A 55 7.14 -1.81 4.20
C LYS A 55 5.87 -2.49 4.69
N GLU A 56 4.84 -1.75 5.07
CA GLU A 56 3.56 -2.33 5.49
C GLU A 56 2.93 -3.20 4.39
N PHE A 57 2.88 -2.68 3.15
CA PHE A 57 2.28 -3.40 2.03
C PHE A 57 3.11 -4.60 1.56
N PHE A 58 4.44 -4.49 1.58
CA PHE A 58 5.30 -5.64 1.33
C PHE A 58 5.17 -6.72 2.42
N GLY A 59 4.96 -6.32 3.68
CA GLY A 59 4.63 -7.23 4.77
C GLY A 59 3.32 -7.98 4.50
N LYS A 60 2.26 -7.27 4.12
CA LYS A 60 0.98 -7.90 3.73
C LYS A 60 1.14 -8.86 2.55
N ALA A 61 1.91 -8.48 1.54
CA ALA A 61 2.21 -9.37 0.41
C ALA A 61 2.96 -10.64 0.89
N CYS A 62 3.92 -10.49 1.80
CA CYS A 62 4.62 -11.62 2.42
C CYS A 62 3.67 -12.55 3.20
N ASP A 63 2.74 -11.99 3.99
CA ASP A 63 1.73 -12.76 4.72
C ASP A 63 0.82 -13.55 3.76
N LEU A 64 0.57 -13.01 2.57
CA LEU A 64 -0.12 -13.67 1.46
C LEU A 64 0.78 -14.61 0.63
N ARG A 65 1.96 -14.98 1.16
CA ARG A 65 2.95 -15.90 0.58
C ARG A 65 3.66 -15.38 -0.68
N ASP A 66 3.69 -14.07 -0.91
CA ASP A 66 4.54 -13.47 -1.93
C ASP A 66 6.00 -13.45 -1.49
N GLN A 67 6.85 -14.22 -2.17
CA GLN A 67 8.28 -14.19 -1.87
C GLN A 67 8.91 -12.83 -2.19
N GLY A 68 8.45 -12.16 -3.26
CA GLY A 68 8.91 -10.82 -3.62
C GLY A 68 8.59 -9.79 -2.53
N GLY A 69 7.39 -9.86 -1.96
CA GLY A 69 6.97 -9.07 -0.81
C GLY A 69 7.81 -9.34 0.43
N CYS A 70 8.10 -10.61 0.74
CA CYS A 70 8.98 -10.97 1.86
C CYS A 70 10.41 -10.42 1.68
N ASP A 71 10.97 -10.53 0.48
CA ASP A 71 12.31 -10.05 0.17
C ASP A 71 12.38 -8.52 0.22
N ALA A 72 11.38 -7.83 -0.33
CA ALA A 72 11.28 -6.37 -0.27
C ALA A 72 11.09 -5.87 1.17
N TYR A 73 10.26 -6.55 1.97
CA TYR A 73 10.07 -6.26 3.38
C TYR A 73 11.39 -6.41 4.17
N ARG A 74 12.13 -7.50 3.93
CA ARG A 74 13.44 -7.72 4.54
C ARG A 74 14.42 -6.63 4.16
N GLY A 75 14.53 -6.32 2.87
CA GLY A 75 15.45 -5.30 2.36
C GLY A 75 15.20 -3.92 2.97
N LEU A 76 13.93 -3.54 3.19
CA LEU A 76 13.61 -2.27 3.85
C LEU A 76 13.99 -2.25 5.34
N ASN A 77 13.79 -3.35 6.07
CA ASN A 77 14.23 -3.43 7.46
C ASN A 77 15.76 -3.39 7.59
N GLU A 78 16.47 -4.06 6.69
CA GLU A 78 17.94 -4.05 6.64
C GLU A 78 18.49 -2.65 6.31
N ALA A 79 17.77 -1.90 5.47
CA ALA A 79 18.11 -0.52 5.14
C ALA A 79 17.70 0.51 6.23
N GLY A 80 17.01 0.08 7.28
CA GLY A 80 16.66 0.92 8.43
C GLY A 80 15.38 1.76 8.29
N TYR A 81 14.46 1.36 7.39
CA TYR A 81 13.14 1.99 7.23
C TYR A 81 12.06 1.30 8.08
#